data_AF-A0AAE3W183-F1
#
_entry.id   AF-A0AAE3W183-F1
#
_cell.length_a   1.000
_cell.length_b   1.000
_cell.length_c   1.000
_cell.angle_alpha   90.00
_cell.angle_beta   90.00
_cell.angle_gamma   90.00
#
_symmetry.space_group_name_H-M   'P 1'
#
loop_
_entity.id
_entity.type
_entity.pdbx_description
1 polymer ?
#
loop_
_entity_poly.entity_id
_entity_poly.type
_entity_poly.pdbx_seq_one_letter_code
_entity_poly.pdbx_strand_id
1 'polypeptide(L)'
;MSELIMRAEQGVLGVMLAGGDQPSIRDHLTSSDFGHPVHAAVYSALRDLEGADLPPERLRAVVASTLELPEVSEQWLTELAERAPDHYRAQTYTRIVIDAAFTRETADWAAPYRDAAATTTDPVGREHLLRVSDALDAQTEVFLPTAAIDHERTVDLTTSGRATVEITSELGREDLVIADLLQHPDQAREVAAWLDSAVFTSEQRRLVFEITASTGYDGDPIDAVIIAWQVDRERQTAHLWGERTQERDPGAGWAVDGPDVEADFAYVTRLERTTVTRGTAVVVGRELLIAHVQTEIHASTTTISAQARVVPTAQQVGVEPPMPIAPTVDQPQIER
;
A
#
# COMPACT_ATOMS: atom_id res chain seq x y z
N MET A 1 -7.84 6.90 -0.25
CA MET A 1 -7.90 6.20 -1.55
C MET A 1 -8.75 6.79 -2.67
N SER A 2 -9.97 7.29 -2.45
CA SER A 2 -10.88 7.76 -3.53
C SER A 2 -10.20 8.62 -4.60
N GLU A 3 -9.33 9.53 -4.18
CA GLU A 3 -8.52 10.39 -5.04
C GLU A 3 -7.45 9.65 -5.88
N LEU A 4 -6.91 8.54 -5.36
CA LEU A 4 -5.94 7.68 -6.05
C LEU A 4 -6.59 6.92 -7.19
N ILE A 5 -7.78 6.37 -6.96
CA ILE A 5 -8.55 5.67 -7.99
C ILE A 5 -8.95 6.66 -9.08
N MET A 6 -9.43 7.85 -8.70
CA MET A 6 -9.72 8.92 -9.66
C MET A 6 -8.51 9.29 -10.53
N ARG A 7 -7.31 9.36 -9.96
CA ARG A 7 -6.07 9.58 -10.73
C ARG A 7 -5.70 8.40 -11.63
N ALA A 8 -5.88 7.18 -11.16
CA ALA A 8 -5.66 5.99 -11.98
C ALA A 8 -6.61 5.96 -13.19
N GLU A 9 -7.90 6.24 -12.98
CA GLU A 9 -8.90 6.40 -14.04
C GLU A 9 -8.48 7.48 -15.05
N GLN A 10 -8.07 8.65 -14.56
CA GLN A 10 -7.55 9.74 -15.39
C GLN A 10 -6.35 9.31 -16.23
N GLY A 11 -5.38 8.59 -15.65
CA GLY A 11 -4.21 8.13 -16.38
C GLY A 11 -4.57 7.09 -17.46
N VAL A 12 -5.50 6.16 -17.17
CA VAL A 12 -6.03 5.21 -18.16
C VAL A 12 -6.68 5.94 -19.34
N LEU A 13 -7.56 6.91 -19.06
CA LEU A 13 -8.22 7.71 -20.08
C LEU A 13 -7.21 8.56 -20.88
N GLY A 14 -6.20 9.12 -20.21
CA GLY A 14 -5.15 9.90 -20.84
C GLY A 14 -4.41 9.11 -21.92
N VAL A 15 -4.04 7.86 -21.64
CA VAL A 15 -3.39 6.98 -22.62
C VAL A 15 -4.28 6.74 -23.85
N MET A 16 -5.56 6.50 -23.64
CA MET A 16 -6.50 6.29 -24.75
C MET A 16 -6.67 7.56 -25.60
N LEU A 17 -6.75 8.73 -24.96
CA LEU A 17 -6.89 10.04 -25.62
C LEU A 17 -5.61 10.48 -26.35
N ALA A 18 -4.45 10.00 -25.91
CA ALA A 18 -3.18 10.20 -26.60
C ALA A 18 -3.04 9.33 -27.87
N GLY A 19 -3.97 8.40 -28.11
CA GLY A 19 -3.92 7.47 -29.23
C GLY A 19 -2.97 6.28 -28.99
N GLY A 20 -2.60 6.02 -27.73
CA GLY A 20 -1.82 4.85 -27.37
C GLY A 20 -2.63 3.56 -27.59
N ASP A 21 -2.07 2.61 -28.33
CA ASP A 21 -2.65 1.27 -28.44
C ASP A 21 -2.20 0.43 -27.25
N GLN A 22 -3.13 0.19 -26.32
CA GLN A 22 -2.90 -0.67 -25.17
C GLN A 22 -4.01 -1.73 -25.05
N PRO A 23 -3.73 -2.96 -25.51
CA PRO A 23 -4.66 -4.09 -25.38
C PRO A 23 -5.09 -4.35 -23.94
N SER A 24 -4.18 -4.19 -22.97
CA SER A 24 -4.50 -4.36 -21.54
C SER A 24 -5.66 -3.49 -21.07
N ILE A 25 -5.74 -2.24 -21.54
CA ILE A 25 -6.84 -1.33 -21.19
C ILE A 25 -8.14 -1.78 -21.87
N ARG A 26 -8.08 -2.06 -23.17
CA ARG A 26 -9.26 -2.32 -24.01
C ARG A 26 -9.91 -3.67 -23.74
N ASP A 27 -9.09 -4.68 -23.49
CA ASP A 27 -9.55 -6.07 -23.36
C ASP A 27 -10.09 -6.37 -21.96
N HIS A 28 -9.74 -5.55 -20.96
CA HIS A 28 -10.02 -5.83 -19.55
C HIS A 28 -10.92 -4.79 -18.85
N LEU A 29 -11.19 -3.64 -19.47
CA LEU A 29 -12.07 -2.62 -18.90
C LEU A 29 -13.36 -2.44 -19.68
N THR A 30 -14.41 -2.16 -18.93
CA THR A 30 -15.74 -1.75 -19.36
C THR A 30 -16.07 -0.38 -18.75
N SER A 31 -17.09 0.30 -19.26
CA SER A 31 -17.49 1.59 -18.69
C SER A 31 -17.96 1.49 -17.24
N SER A 32 -18.49 0.33 -16.81
CA SER A 32 -18.90 0.08 -15.42
C SER A 32 -17.73 -0.04 -14.44
N ASP A 33 -16.50 -0.25 -14.93
CA ASP A 33 -15.33 -0.36 -14.07
C ASP A 33 -14.83 0.99 -13.56
N PHE A 34 -15.28 2.09 -14.17
CA PHE A 34 -14.97 3.45 -13.73
C PHE A 34 -15.94 3.88 -12.63
N GLY A 35 -15.41 4.23 -11.46
CA GLY A 35 -16.19 4.73 -10.34
C GLY A 35 -16.72 6.14 -10.56
N HIS A 36 -16.02 6.98 -11.34
CA HIS A 36 -16.50 8.32 -11.64
C HIS A 36 -17.41 8.33 -12.89
N PRO A 37 -18.66 8.85 -12.81
CA PRO A 37 -19.60 8.82 -13.94
C PRO A 37 -19.08 9.51 -15.20
N VAL A 38 -18.38 10.63 -15.05
CA VAL A 38 -17.75 11.34 -16.18
C VAL A 38 -16.68 10.48 -16.85
N HIS A 39 -15.84 9.78 -16.07
CA HIS A 39 -14.80 8.92 -16.62
C HIS A 39 -15.40 7.71 -17.34
N ALA A 40 -16.45 7.11 -16.78
CA ALA A 40 -17.22 6.06 -17.42
C ALA A 40 -17.81 6.51 -18.77
N ALA A 41 -18.36 7.73 -18.83
CA ALA A 41 -18.92 8.30 -20.06
C ALA A 41 -17.83 8.58 -21.12
N VAL A 42 -16.69 9.14 -20.70
CA VAL A 42 -15.53 9.35 -21.58
C VAL A 42 -14.99 8.02 -22.11
N TYR A 43 -14.86 7.01 -21.26
CA TYR A 43 -14.44 5.68 -21.67
C TYR A 43 -15.42 5.09 -22.70
N SER A 44 -16.73 5.15 -22.42
CA SER A 44 -17.77 4.66 -23.34
C SER A 44 -17.67 5.34 -24.71
N ALA A 45 -17.53 6.67 -24.74
CA ALA A 45 -17.39 7.40 -26.00
C ALA A 45 -16.12 7.00 -26.76
N LEU A 46 -14.99 6.77 -26.06
CA LEU A 46 -13.76 6.28 -26.68
C LEU A 46 -13.89 4.87 -27.25
N ARG A 47 -14.64 3.99 -26.57
CA ARG A 47 -14.95 2.65 -27.06
C ARG A 47 -15.84 2.69 -28.31
N ASP A 48 -16.84 3.56 -28.34
CA ASP A 48 -17.74 3.71 -29.50
C ASP A 48 -17.02 4.26 -30.73
N LEU A 49 -15.95 5.04 -30.53
CA LEU A 49 -15.11 5.60 -31.60
C LEU A 49 -13.94 4.70 -31.98
N GLU A 50 -13.82 3.51 -31.39
CA GLU A 50 -12.77 2.57 -31.73
C GLU A 50 -12.90 2.12 -33.19
N GLY A 51 -11.79 2.17 -33.93
CA GLY A 51 -11.75 1.84 -35.36
C GLY A 51 -12.14 2.97 -36.31
N ALA A 52 -12.52 4.16 -35.80
CA ALA A 52 -12.83 5.32 -36.62
C ALA A 52 -11.60 6.00 -37.27
N ASP A 53 -10.38 5.50 -37.00
CA ASP A 53 -9.08 6.01 -37.50
C ASP A 53 -8.97 7.55 -37.44
N LEU A 54 -9.31 8.11 -36.27
CA LEU A 54 -9.26 9.55 -36.02
C LEU A 54 -7.90 9.94 -35.45
N PRO A 55 -7.29 11.05 -35.92
CA PRO A 55 -6.11 11.59 -35.26
C PRO A 55 -6.46 12.05 -33.83
N PRO A 56 -5.52 12.00 -32.86
CA PRO A 56 -5.80 12.25 -31.45
C PRO A 56 -6.51 13.58 -31.17
N GLU A 57 -6.15 14.66 -31.86
CA GLU A 57 -6.79 15.98 -31.73
C GLU A 57 -8.27 15.92 -32.12
N ARG A 58 -8.55 15.22 -33.22
CA ARG A 58 -9.93 15.08 -33.71
C ARG A 58 -10.74 14.15 -32.82
N LEU A 59 -10.14 13.08 -32.30
CA LEU A 59 -10.77 12.18 -31.33
C LEU A 59 -11.25 12.96 -30.11
N ARG A 60 -10.39 13.79 -29.50
CA ARG A 60 -10.75 14.60 -28.33
C ARG A 60 -11.88 15.59 -28.61
N ALA A 61 -11.84 16.29 -29.74
CA ALA A 61 -12.91 17.20 -30.15
C ALA A 61 -14.24 16.46 -30.36
N VAL A 62 -14.22 15.27 -30.98
CA VAL A 62 -15.42 14.45 -31.18
C VAL A 62 -15.98 13.99 -29.83
N VAL A 63 -15.16 13.43 -28.94
CA VAL A 63 -15.59 13.00 -27.59
C VAL A 63 -16.23 14.15 -26.81
N ALA A 64 -15.60 15.32 -26.77
CA ALA A 64 -16.17 16.50 -26.11
C ALA A 64 -17.54 16.90 -26.70
N SER A 65 -17.66 16.88 -28.03
CA SER A 65 -18.92 17.20 -28.71
C SER A 65 -20.00 16.15 -28.56
N THR A 66 -19.64 14.87 -28.37
CA THR A 66 -20.58 13.77 -28.21
C THR A 66 -21.19 13.75 -26.81
N LEU A 67 -20.39 14.06 -25.78
CA LEU A 67 -20.83 13.99 -24.39
C LEU A 67 -21.66 15.20 -23.95
N GLU A 68 -21.36 16.39 -24.48
CA GLU A 68 -22.02 17.67 -24.12
C GLU A 68 -22.11 17.93 -22.60
N LEU A 69 -21.17 17.36 -21.83
CA LEU A 69 -21.11 17.52 -20.37
C LEU A 69 -20.35 18.80 -20.01
N PRO A 70 -20.82 19.62 -19.06
CA PRO A 70 -20.14 20.86 -18.66
C PRO A 70 -18.70 20.67 -18.16
N GLU A 71 -18.43 19.50 -17.58
CA GLU A 71 -17.14 19.13 -16.98
C GLU A 71 -16.15 18.58 -18.01
N VAL A 72 -16.63 18.17 -19.20
CA VAL A 72 -15.80 17.56 -20.26
C VAL A 72 -15.62 18.56 -21.40
N SER A 73 -14.51 19.29 -21.36
CA SER A 73 -14.09 20.17 -22.45
C SER A 73 -12.98 19.53 -23.31
N GLU A 74 -12.85 19.98 -24.56
CA GLU A 74 -11.72 19.57 -25.41
C GLU A 74 -10.36 19.92 -24.78
N GLN A 75 -10.29 21.05 -24.06
CA GLN A 75 -9.10 21.44 -23.31
C GLN A 75 -8.79 20.43 -22.20
N TRP A 76 -9.79 20.05 -21.39
CA TRP A 76 -9.63 19.07 -20.32
C TRP A 76 -9.16 17.71 -20.86
N LEU A 77 -9.74 17.23 -21.97
CA LEU A 77 -9.30 16.00 -22.64
C LEU A 77 -7.87 16.10 -23.18
N THR A 78 -7.48 17.26 -23.68
CA THR A 78 -6.11 17.50 -24.19
C THR A 78 -5.11 17.47 -23.05
N GLU A 79 -5.42 18.17 -21.97
CA GLU A 79 -4.65 18.16 -20.73
C GLU A 79 -4.51 16.77 -20.11
N LEU A 80 -5.55 15.93 -20.23
CA LEU A 80 -5.52 14.55 -19.77
C LEU A 80 -4.60 13.67 -20.64
N ALA A 81 -4.66 13.85 -21.96
CA ALA A 81 -3.79 13.16 -22.91
C ALA A 81 -2.31 13.56 -22.74
N GLU A 82 -2.02 14.84 -22.48
CA GLU A 82 -0.66 15.34 -22.24
C GLU A 82 -0.04 14.80 -20.95
N ARG A 83 -0.88 14.47 -19.95
CA ARG A 83 -0.46 13.86 -18.68
C ARG A 83 -0.53 12.34 -18.70
N ALA A 84 -0.70 11.72 -19.87
CA ALA A 84 -0.79 10.28 -20.00
C ALA A 84 0.47 9.60 -19.42
N PRO A 85 0.31 8.59 -18.54
CA PRO A 85 1.43 7.80 -18.07
C PRO A 85 2.08 7.01 -19.21
N ASP A 86 3.32 6.56 -18.99
CA ASP A 86 3.94 5.56 -19.86
C ASP A 86 3.18 4.22 -19.81
N HIS A 87 3.54 3.29 -20.70
CA HIS A 87 2.77 2.07 -20.85
C HIS A 87 2.86 1.11 -19.67
N TYR A 88 3.94 1.14 -18.89
CA TYR A 88 4.05 0.30 -17.70
C TYR A 88 3.15 0.84 -16.59
N ARG A 89 3.20 2.14 -16.31
CA ARG A 89 2.32 2.79 -15.33
C ARG A 89 0.85 2.67 -15.69
N ALA A 90 0.51 2.80 -16.98
CA ALA A 90 -0.83 2.61 -17.48
C ALA A 90 -1.41 1.22 -17.13
N GLN A 91 -0.62 0.16 -17.28
CA GLN A 91 -1.04 -1.20 -16.90
C GLN A 91 -1.33 -1.31 -15.40
N THR A 92 -0.50 -0.72 -14.55
CA THR A 92 -0.74 -0.70 -13.11
C THR A 92 -1.99 0.11 -12.75
N TYR A 93 -2.21 1.26 -13.39
CA TYR A 93 -3.43 2.04 -13.21
C TYR A 93 -4.67 1.27 -13.65
N THR A 94 -4.62 0.54 -14.76
CA THR A 94 -5.71 -0.37 -15.16
C THR A 94 -6.01 -1.39 -14.08
N ARG A 95 -4.99 -2.01 -13.47
CA ARG A 95 -5.18 -2.94 -12.36
C ARG A 95 -5.81 -2.28 -11.13
N ILE A 96 -5.44 -1.05 -10.80
CA ILE A 96 -6.05 -0.27 -9.72
C ILE A 96 -7.55 -0.04 -9.98
N VAL A 97 -7.90 0.34 -11.21
CA VAL A 97 -9.31 0.55 -11.61
C VAL A 97 -10.11 -0.76 -11.52
N ILE A 98 -9.55 -1.88 -12.02
CA ILE A 98 -10.18 -3.20 -11.93
C ILE A 98 -10.38 -3.62 -10.47
N ASP A 99 -9.38 -3.45 -9.62
CA ASP A 99 -9.47 -3.82 -8.20
C ASP A 99 -10.57 -3.01 -7.49
N ALA A 100 -10.64 -1.70 -7.77
CA ALA A 100 -11.69 -0.85 -7.24
C ALA A 100 -13.09 -1.24 -7.77
N ALA A 101 -13.20 -1.57 -9.06
CA ALA A 101 -14.45 -2.05 -9.65
C ALA A 101 -14.92 -3.36 -9.00
N PHE A 102 -13.99 -4.31 -8.84
CA PHE A 102 -14.25 -5.59 -8.18
C PHE A 102 -14.73 -5.39 -6.73
N THR A 103 -14.11 -4.47 -5.98
CA THR A 103 -14.57 -4.14 -4.62
C THR A 103 -15.99 -3.58 -4.61
N ARG A 104 -16.32 -2.66 -5.53
CA ARG A 104 -17.68 -2.11 -5.65
C ARG A 104 -18.70 -3.19 -6.03
N GLU A 105 -18.36 -4.08 -6.96
CA GLU A 105 -19.22 -5.19 -7.36
C GLU A 105 -19.45 -6.19 -6.22
N THR A 106 -18.40 -6.47 -5.44
CA THR A 106 -18.49 -7.37 -4.27
C THR A 106 -19.49 -6.86 -3.23
N ALA A 107 -19.65 -5.54 -3.12
CA ALA A 107 -20.63 -4.93 -2.22
C ALA A 107 -22.08 -5.35 -2.54
N ASP A 108 -22.37 -5.66 -3.79
CA ASP A 108 -23.70 -6.09 -4.24
C ASP A 108 -23.94 -7.59 -4.03
N TRP A 109 -22.88 -8.39 -3.83
CA TRP A 109 -22.97 -9.85 -3.78
C TRP A 109 -23.67 -10.39 -2.55
N ALA A 110 -23.73 -9.64 -1.45
CA ALA A 110 -24.45 -10.07 -0.25
C ALA A 110 -25.97 -10.13 -0.47
N ALA A 111 -26.54 -9.28 -1.35
CA ALA A 111 -27.98 -9.15 -1.51
C ALA A 111 -28.68 -10.43 -2.02
N PRO A 112 -28.19 -11.14 -3.07
CA PRO A 112 -28.77 -12.41 -3.50
C PRO A 112 -28.85 -13.47 -2.39
N TYR A 113 -27.87 -13.51 -1.48
CA TYR A 113 -27.87 -14.46 -0.35
C TYR A 113 -28.91 -14.09 0.70
N ARG A 114 -29.09 -12.79 0.99
CA ARG A 114 -30.15 -12.31 1.90
C ARG A 114 -31.54 -12.62 1.32
N ASP A 115 -31.74 -12.40 0.03
CA ASP A 115 -33.00 -12.71 -0.65
C ASP A 115 -33.29 -14.22 -0.66
N ALA A 116 -32.28 -15.04 -0.95
CA ALA A 116 -32.40 -16.49 -0.86
C ALA A 116 -32.70 -16.97 0.57
N ALA A 117 -32.09 -16.36 1.59
CA ALA A 117 -32.35 -16.69 2.99
C ALA A 117 -33.79 -16.38 3.40
N ALA A 118 -34.37 -15.28 2.88
CA ALA A 118 -35.75 -14.87 3.17
C ALA A 118 -36.80 -15.83 2.60
N THR A 119 -36.48 -16.52 1.49
CA THR A 119 -37.41 -17.47 0.82
C THR A 119 -37.21 -18.92 1.26
N THR A 120 -36.10 -19.22 1.94
CA THR A 120 -35.73 -20.58 2.35
C THR A 120 -36.52 -21.05 3.57
N THR A 121 -37.14 -22.22 3.46
CA THR A 121 -37.89 -22.87 4.55
C THR A 121 -37.03 -23.77 5.43
N ASP A 122 -35.86 -24.22 4.95
CA ASP A 122 -34.88 -24.99 5.72
C ASP A 122 -34.13 -24.09 6.72
N PRO A 123 -34.23 -24.30 8.05
CA PRO A 123 -33.53 -23.49 9.03
C PRO A 123 -32.00 -23.52 8.88
N VAL A 124 -31.41 -24.67 8.52
CA VAL A 124 -29.95 -24.82 8.40
C VAL A 124 -29.45 -24.09 7.16
N GLY A 125 -30.09 -24.30 6.01
CA GLY A 125 -29.79 -23.57 4.77
C GLY A 125 -29.93 -22.06 4.92
N ARG A 126 -30.97 -21.59 5.62
CA ARG A 126 -31.16 -20.16 5.92
C ARG A 126 -30.03 -19.59 6.78
N GLU A 127 -29.62 -20.28 7.85
CA GLU A 127 -28.49 -19.83 8.67
C GLU A 127 -27.18 -19.78 7.87
N HIS A 128 -26.95 -20.76 7.00
CA HIS A 128 -25.77 -20.77 6.13
C HIS A 128 -25.74 -19.56 5.17
N LEU A 129 -26.86 -19.27 4.50
CA LEU A 129 -26.98 -18.13 3.59
C LEU A 129 -26.76 -16.80 4.31
N LEU A 130 -27.34 -16.63 5.52
CA LEU A 130 -27.11 -15.44 6.34
C LEU A 130 -25.65 -15.30 6.75
N ARG A 131 -24.98 -16.39 7.15
CA ARG A 131 -23.56 -16.35 7.49
C ARG A 131 -22.67 -15.96 6.31
N VAL A 132 -23.03 -16.39 5.09
CA VAL A 132 -22.34 -15.99 3.87
C VAL A 132 -22.57 -14.51 3.58
N SER A 133 -23.80 -14.00 3.67
CA SER A 133 -24.07 -12.57 3.48
C SER A 133 -23.35 -11.71 4.52
N ASP A 134 -23.36 -12.11 5.79
CA ASP A 134 -22.69 -11.38 6.87
C ASP A 134 -21.16 -11.31 6.64
N ALA A 135 -20.56 -12.39 6.12
CA ALA A 135 -19.14 -12.42 5.78
C ALA A 135 -18.81 -11.48 4.59
N LEU A 136 -19.69 -11.43 3.59
CA LEU A 136 -19.54 -10.52 2.44
C LEU A 136 -19.75 -9.06 2.83
N ASP A 137 -20.74 -8.76 3.67
CA ASP A 137 -20.99 -7.43 4.21
C ASP A 137 -19.78 -6.96 5.05
N ALA A 138 -19.23 -7.82 5.94
CA ALA A 138 -18.04 -7.50 6.73
C ALA A 138 -16.78 -7.25 5.87
N GLN A 139 -16.58 -8.03 4.80
CA GLN A 139 -15.49 -7.77 3.86
C GLN A 139 -15.68 -6.44 3.13
N THR A 140 -16.92 -6.15 2.73
CA THR A 140 -17.29 -4.91 2.02
C THR A 140 -17.08 -3.68 2.91
N GLU A 141 -17.44 -3.74 4.18
CA GLU A 141 -17.25 -2.64 5.13
C GLU A 141 -15.80 -2.17 5.23
N VAL A 142 -14.83 -3.07 5.04
CA VAL A 142 -13.41 -2.70 5.09
C VAL A 142 -12.89 -2.10 3.78
N PHE A 143 -13.30 -2.63 2.63
CA PHE A 143 -12.72 -2.23 1.34
C PHE A 143 -13.54 -1.17 0.59
N LEU A 144 -14.85 -1.11 0.79
CA LEU A 144 -15.74 -0.21 0.03
C LEU A 144 -15.48 1.28 0.26
N PRO A 145 -15.24 1.79 1.48
CA PRO A 145 -14.99 3.21 1.72
C PRO A 145 -13.86 3.77 0.84
N THR A 146 -12.94 2.90 0.48
CA THR A 146 -11.73 3.20 -0.25
C THR A 146 -11.87 3.00 -1.75
N ALA A 147 -12.72 2.06 -2.19
CA ALA A 147 -13.08 1.87 -3.60
C ALA A 147 -14.14 2.85 -4.14
N ALA A 148 -14.87 3.52 -3.25
CA ALA A 148 -15.89 4.50 -3.60
C ALA A 148 -15.28 5.83 -4.07
N ILE A 149 -15.74 6.33 -5.21
CA ILE A 149 -15.43 7.67 -5.69
C ILE A 149 -16.57 8.61 -5.28
N ASP A 150 -16.22 9.72 -4.61
CA ASP A 150 -17.18 10.80 -4.36
C ASP A 150 -17.59 11.43 -5.70
N HIS A 151 -18.85 11.21 -6.10
CA HIS A 151 -19.39 11.68 -7.37
C HIS A 151 -19.60 13.20 -7.41
N GLU A 152 -19.59 13.89 -6.27
CA GLU A 152 -19.69 15.35 -6.20
C GLU A 152 -18.33 16.03 -6.33
N ARG A 153 -17.24 15.26 -6.28
CA ARG A 153 -15.89 15.78 -6.38
C ARG A 153 -15.61 16.21 -7.82
N THR A 154 -15.27 17.48 -7.99
CA THR A 154 -14.89 18.01 -9.31
C THR A 154 -13.67 17.28 -9.85
N VAL A 155 -13.71 16.94 -11.14
CA VAL A 155 -12.63 16.28 -11.89
C VAL A 155 -11.53 17.29 -12.19
N ASP A 156 -10.85 17.75 -11.14
CA ASP A 156 -9.83 18.78 -11.26
C ASP A 156 -8.47 18.15 -11.58
N LEU A 157 -7.92 18.51 -12.73
CA LEU A 157 -6.58 18.08 -13.16
C LEU A 157 -5.47 18.89 -12.48
N THR A 158 -5.82 19.94 -11.74
CA THR A 158 -4.87 20.98 -11.31
C THR A 158 -3.97 20.60 -10.13
N THR A 159 -4.19 19.48 -9.44
CA THR A 159 -3.35 19.07 -8.30
C THR A 159 -1.98 18.47 -8.69
N SER A 160 -1.66 18.41 -9.98
CA SER A 160 -0.27 18.18 -10.46
C SER A 160 0.51 19.49 -10.67
N GLY A 161 -0.14 20.65 -10.50
CA GLY A 161 0.45 21.95 -10.70
C GLY A 161 1.44 22.32 -9.60
N ARG A 162 2.74 22.27 -9.92
CA ARG A 162 3.76 23.28 -9.59
C ARG A 162 3.59 24.09 -8.29
N ALA A 163 3.19 23.46 -7.19
CA ALA A 163 3.56 23.95 -5.88
C ALA A 163 5.07 23.69 -5.78
N THR A 164 5.88 24.66 -6.20
CA THR A 164 7.18 24.89 -5.59
C THR A 164 6.89 25.18 -4.11
N VAL A 165 6.59 24.13 -3.35
CA VAL A 165 6.88 24.13 -1.93
C VAL A 165 8.39 24.29 -1.92
N GLU A 166 8.83 25.45 -1.49
CA GLU A 166 10.19 25.64 -1.02
C GLU A 166 10.33 24.64 0.14
N ILE A 167 10.77 23.41 -0.16
CA ILE A 167 11.00 22.37 0.85
C ILE A 167 12.25 22.80 1.60
N THR A 168 12.09 23.76 2.51
CA THR A 168 13.08 24.14 3.52
C THR A 168 12.93 23.31 4.79
N SER A 169 12.18 22.21 4.73
CA SER A 169 12.20 21.16 5.75
C SER A 169 13.43 20.29 5.47
N GLU A 170 14.41 20.32 6.37
CA GLU A 170 15.45 19.30 6.39
C GLU A 170 14.76 17.94 6.49
N LEU A 171 14.76 17.19 5.39
CA LEU A 171 14.21 15.85 5.40
C LEU A 171 14.94 15.01 6.43
N GLY A 172 14.16 14.23 7.18
CA GLY A 172 14.73 13.17 7.99
C GLY A 172 15.58 12.23 7.12
N ARG A 173 16.62 11.65 7.70
CA ARG A 173 17.48 10.66 7.01
C ARG A 173 16.66 9.52 6.38
N GLU A 174 15.60 9.09 7.07
CA GLU A 174 14.67 8.08 6.58
C GLU A 174 13.95 8.50 5.29
N ASP A 175 13.44 9.74 5.22
CA ASP A 175 12.77 10.29 4.03
C ASP A 175 13.72 10.35 2.83
N LEU A 176 15.02 10.64 3.06
CA LEU A 176 16.02 10.66 1.99
C LEU A 176 16.26 9.28 1.37
N VAL A 177 16.21 8.21 2.17
CA VAL A 177 16.33 6.83 1.66
C VAL A 177 15.14 6.51 0.76
N ILE A 178 13.92 6.82 1.21
CA ILE A 178 12.69 6.55 0.47
C ILE A 178 12.67 7.38 -0.82
N ALA A 179 13.01 8.67 -0.75
CA ALA A 179 13.06 9.55 -1.92
C ALA A 179 14.04 9.05 -3.00
N ASP A 180 15.21 8.54 -2.61
CA ASP A 180 16.20 7.97 -3.54
C ASP A 180 15.68 6.69 -4.20
N LEU A 181 15.01 5.81 -3.44
CA LEU A 181 14.40 4.59 -4.00
C LEU A 181 13.23 4.88 -4.96
N LEU A 182 12.41 5.90 -4.68
CA LEU A 182 11.33 6.33 -5.58
C LEU A 182 11.88 6.84 -6.92
N GLN A 183 13.01 7.56 -6.90
CA GLN A 183 13.64 8.13 -8.11
C GLN A 183 14.59 7.16 -8.83
N HIS A 184 15.13 6.19 -8.11
CA HIS A 184 16.09 5.20 -8.62
C HIS A 184 15.66 3.78 -8.20
N PRO A 185 14.53 3.29 -8.74
CA PRO A 185 13.93 2.01 -8.32
C PRO A 185 14.83 0.81 -8.59
N ASP A 186 15.80 0.92 -9.51
CA ASP A 186 16.78 -0.12 -9.77
C ASP A 186 17.71 -0.42 -8.58
N GLN A 187 17.84 0.52 -7.65
CA GLN A 187 18.62 0.35 -6.42
C GLN A 187 17.86 -0.42 -5.32
N ALA A 188 16.54 -0.55 -5.45
CA ALA A 188 15.68 -1.22 -4.47
C ALA A 188 16.16 -2.64 -4.19
N ARG A 189 16.57 -3.39 -5.22
CA ARG A 189 17.10 -4.75 -5.06
C ARG A 189 18.35 -4.82 -4.19
N GLU A 190 19.27 -3.86 -4.35
CA GLU A 190 20.48 -3.81 -3.55
C GLU A 190 20.17 -3.43 -2.12
N VAL A 191 19.33 -2.40 -1.91
CA VAL A 191 18.99 -1.88 -0.58
C VAL A 191 18.16 -2.87 0.22
N ALA A 192 17.15 -3.49 -0.38
CA ALA A 192 16.27 -4.47 0.27
C ALA A 192 17.01 -5.73 0.75
N ALA A 193 18.18 -6.03 0.19
CA ALA A 193 18.97 -7.19 0.61
C ALA A 193 19.61 -7.04 2.00
N TRP A 194 19.69 -5.82 2.55
CA TRP A 194 20.37 -5.56 3.82
C TRP A 194 19.70 -4.52 4.72
N LEU A 195 18.81 -3.67 4.20
CA LEU A 195 18.07 -2.68 4.99
C LEU A 195 16.65 -3.17 5.27
N ASP A 196 16.39 -3.50 6.54
CA ASP A 196 15.08 -3.94 7.01
C ASP A 196 14.15 -2.75 7.30
N SER A 197 12.83 -2.91 7.10
CA SER A 197 11.86 -1.85 7.39
C SER A 197 11.80 -1.49 8.89
N ALA A 198 12.18 -2.39 9.80
CA ALA A 198 12.24 -2.12 11.25
C ALA A 198 13.19 -0.96 11.63
N VAL A 199 14.11 -0.59 10.73
CA VAL A 199 15.02 0.56 10.91
C VAL A 199 14.29 1.90 10.88
N PHE A 200 13.12 1.98 10.23
CA PHE A 200 12.34 3.21 10.12
C PHE A 200 11.50 3.44 11.37
N THR A 201 11.31 4.70 11.77
CA THR A 201 10.70 5.04 13.06
C THR A 201 9.19 5.07 13.02
N SER A 202 8.59 5.62 11.95
CA SER A 202 7.14 5.71 11.80
C SER A 202 6.58 4.58 10.93
N GLU A 203 5.35 4.17 11.23
CA GLU A 203 4.64 3.15 10.44
C GLU A 203 4.51 3.57 8.97
N GLN A 204 4.17 4.84 8.69
CA GLN A 204 4.08 5.37 7.34
C GLN A 204 5.39 5.18 6.57
N ARG A 205 6.54 5.50 7.18
CA ARG A 205 7.85 5.31 6.55
C ARG A 205 8.18 3.85 6.33
N ARG A 206 7.87 2.98 7.29
CA ARG A 206 8.06 1.52 7.17
C ARG A 206 7.31 0.97 5.97
N LEU A 207 6.00 1.24 5.90
CA LEU A 207 5.15 0.74 4.81
C LEU A 207 5.57 1.30 3.46
N VAL A 208 5.80 2.62 3.37
CA VAL A 208 6.24 3.23 2.10
C VAL A 208 7.59 2.67 1.68
N PHE A 209 8.56 2.51 2.59
CA PHE A 209 9.84 1.89 2.28
C PHE A 209 9.67 0.45 1.80
N GLU A 210 8.93 -0.37 2.53
CA GLU A 210 8.74 -1.79 2.23
C GLU A 210 8.09 -2.00 0.86
N ILE A 211 7.02 -1.24 0.58
CA ILE A 211 6.28 -1.29 -0.68
C ILE A 211 7.12 -0.74 -1.84
N THR A 212 7.86 0.35 -1.63
CA THR A 212 8.77 0.89 -2.65
C THR A 212 9.91 -0.09 -2.95
N ALA A 213 10.48 -0.69 -1.91
CA ALA A 213 11.57 -1.65 -2.04
C ALA A 213 11.11 -2.93 -2.74
N SER A 214 9.94 -3.47 -2.41
CA SER A 214 9.38 -4.67 -3.07
C SER A 214 9.00 -4.39 -4.53
N THR A 215 8.29 -3.29 -4.79
CA THR A 215 7.89 -2.88 -6.15
C THR A 215 9.12 -2.66 -7.04
N GLY A 216 10.14 -1.96 -6.54
CA GLY A 216 11.40 -1.75 -7.27
C GLY A 216 12.22 -3.04 -7.43
N TYR A 217 12.16 -3.97 -6.46
CA TYR A 217 12.80 -5.27 -6.56
C TYR A 217 12.25 -6.09 -7.73
N ASP A 218 10.92 -6.08 -7.92
CA ASP A 218 10.24 -6.77 -9.00
C ASP A 218 10.39 -6.07 -10.36
N GLY A 219 10.84 -4.80 -10.36
CA GLY A 219 10.99 -3.99 -11.55
C GLY A 219 9.66 -3.39 -12.04
N ASP A 220 8.66 -3.38 -11.15
CA ASP A 220 7.36 -2.78 -11.41
C ASP A 220 7.48 -1.24 -11.42
N PRO A 221 6.59 -0.55 -12.16
CA PRO A 221 6.60 0.90 -12.22
C PRO A 221 6.31 1.50 -10.85
N ILE A 222 7.12 2.50 -10.47
CA ILE A 222 6.94 3.27 -9.24
C ILE A 222 6.43 4.67 -9.60
N ASP A 223 5.35 5.07 -8.93
CA ASP A 223 4.93 6.45 -8.80
C ASP A 223 4.13 6.69 -7.51
N ALA A 224 3.86 7.94 -7.17
CA ALA A 224 3.12 8.32 -5.96
C ALA A 224 1.71 7.73 -5.88
N VAL A 225 1.02 7.53 -7.00
CA VAL A 225 -0.34 6.97 -7.01
C VAL A 225 -0.28 5.48 -6.67
N ILE A 226 0.63 4.74 -7.31
CA ILE A 226 0.84 3.30 -7.13
C ILE A 226 1.24 3.00 -5.69
N ILE A 227 2.27 3.67 -5.19
CA ILE A 227 2.79 3.42 -3.84
C ILE A 227 1.75 3.80 -2.78
N ALA A 228 1.10 4.96 -2.90
CA ALA A 228 0.08 5.36 -1.94
C ALA A 228 -1.13 4.40 -1.97
N TRP A 229 -1.51 3.88 -3.13
CA TRP A 229 -2.61 2.92 -3.25
C TRP A 229 -2.24 1.56 -2.61
N GLN A 230 -1.02 1.08 -2.83
CA GLN A 230 -0.53 -0.14 -2.20
C GLN A 230 -0.45 0.00 -0.68
N VAL A 231 0.03 1.14 -0.15
CA VAL A 231 0.10 1.39 1.31
C VAL A 231 -1.28 1.31 1.94
N ASP A 232 -2.27 1.97 1.34
CA ASP A 232 -3.63 2.01 1.85
C ASP A 232 -4.29 0.60 1.77
N ARG A 233 -4.02 -0.15 0.69
CA ARG A 233 -4.45 -1.55 0.55
C ARG A 233 -3.84 -2.49 1.60
N GLU A 234 -2.54 -2.34 1.90
CA GLU A 234 -1.88 -3.14 2.95
C GLU A 234 -2.45 -2.82 4.33
N ARG A 235 -2.72 -1.54 4.65
CA ARG A 235 -3.38 -1.16 5.92
C ARG A 235 -4.76 -1.80 6.05
N GLN A 236 -5.56 -1.82 4.98
CA GLN A 236 -6.88 -2.46 4.99
C GLN A 236 -6.79 -3.98 5.19
N THR A 237 -5.83 -4.61 4.52
CA THR A 237 -5.58 -6.04 4.67
C THR A 237 -5.17 -6.34 6.12
N ALA A 238 -4.25 -5.55 6.68
CA ALA A 238 -3.85 -5.67 8.08
C ALA A 238 -5.04 -5.49 9.04
N HIS A 239 -5.96 -4.56 8.76
CA HIS A 239 -7.17 -4.36 9.56
C HIS A 239 -8.08 -5.60 9.59
N LEU A 240 -8.29 -6.25 8.44
CA LEU A 240 -9.10 -7.48 8.35
C LEU A 240 -8.54 -8.67 9.15
N TRP A 241 -7.23 -8.81 9.19
CA TRP A 241 -6.57 -9.93 9.86
C TRP A 241 -6.17 -9.62 11.30
N GLY A 242 -5.93 -8.35 11.63
CA GLY A 242 -5.41 -7.87 12.91
C GLY A 242 -6.41 -7.90 14.07
N GLU A 243 -7.72 -7.87 13.81
CA GLU A 243 -8.74 -7.85 14.87
C GLU A 243 -9.03 -9.22 15.51
N ARG A 244 -8.38 -10.31 15.09
CA ARG A 244 -8.56 -11.64 15.72
C ARG A 244 -7.44 -12.10 16.65
N THR A 245 -6.31 -11.38 16.77
CA THR A 245 -5.17 -11.88 17.57
C THR A 245 -4.47 -10.89 18.51
N GLN A 246 -4.88 -9.64 18.64
CA GLN A 246 -4.25 -8.73 19.60
C GLN A 246 -5.20 -8.33 20.74
N GLU A 247 -4.98 -8.96 21.88
CA GLU A 247 -5.45 -8.51 23.19
C GLU A 247 -4.99 -7.04 23.35
N ARG A 248 -5.99 -6.17 23.30
CA ARG A 248 -5.93 -4.72 23.23
C ARG A 248 -5.09 -4.14 24.37
N ASP A 249 -3.89 -3.64 24.09
CA ASP A 249 -3.17 -2.78 25.03
C ASP A 249 -3.89 -1.42 25.08
N PRO A 250 -4.57 -1.05 26.18
CA PRO A 250 -5.40 0.16 26.24
C PRO A 250 -4.60 1.47 26.18
N GLY A 251 -3.26 1.41 26.14
CA GLY A 251 -2.36 2.56 26.02
C GLY A 251 -1.77 2.80 24.62
N ALA A 252 -1.84 1.81 23.72
CA ALA A 252 -1.38 1.95 22.34
C ALA A 252 -2.55 2.38 21.46
N GLY A 253 -2.95 3.65 21.60
CA GLY A 253 -3.93 4.24 20.71
C GLY A 253 -3.38 4.25 19.29
N TRP A 254 -3.86 3.35 18.44
CA TRP A 254 -3.73 3.42 16.98
C TRP A 254 -4.58 4.57 16.42
N ALA A 255 -4.42 5.76 16.97
CA ALA A 255 -4.81 6.97 16.28
C ALA A 255 -3.82 7.15 15.11
N VAL A 256 -4.08 6.43 14.02
CA VAL A 256 -3.40 6.64 12.73
C VAL A 256 -3.75 8.03 12.17
N ASP A 257 -4.80 8.67 12.69
CA ASP A 257 -5.21 10.03 12.36
C ASP A 257 -4.98 11.00 13.53
N GLY A 258 -3.71 11.26 13.88
CA GLY A 258 -3.39 12.55 14.50
C GLY A 258 -3.64 13.67 13.47
N PRO A 259 -4.15 14.85 13.85
CA PRO A 259 -4.46 15.95 12.92
C PRO A 259 -3.24 16.50 12.14
N ASP A 260 -2.03 16.02 12.45
CA ASP A 260 -0.75 16.46 11.89
C ASP A 260 -0.07 15.41 11.00
N VAL A 261 -0.69 14.25 10.73
CA VAL A 261 -0.11 13.22 9.84
C VAL A 261 -0.41 13.56 8.38
N GLU A 262 0.65 13.76 7.59
CA GLU A 262 0.56 13.99 6.15
C GLU A 262 -0.04 12.76 5.45
N ALA A 263 -1.04 12.96 4.59
CA ALA A 263 -1.65 11.87 3.83
C ALA A 263 -0.61 11.15 2.94
N ASP A 264 -0.69 9.82 2.81
CA ASP A 264 0.32 9.00 2.11
C ASP A 264 0.61 9.50 0.68
N PHE A 265 -0.42 9.89 -0.06
CA PHE A 265 -0.24 10.46 -1.39
C PHE A 265 0.57 11.77 -1.38
N ALA A 266 0.26 12.67 -0.45
CA ALA A 266 0.98 13.95 -0.31
C ALA A 266 2.43 13.70 0.12
N TYR A 267 2.63 12.79 1.07
CA TYR A 267 3.93 12.34 1.56
C TYR A 267 4.79 11.80 0.41
N VAL A 268 4.31 10.81 -0.34
CA VAL A 268 5.07 10.21 -1.46
C VAL A 268 5.31 11.23 -2.58
N THR A 269 4.31 12.06 -2.92
CA THR A 269 4.46 13.13 -3.92
C THR A 269 5.55 14.13 -3.53
N ARG A 270 5.65 14.47 -2.23
CA ARG A 270 6.71 15.34 -1.72
C ARG A 270 8.08 14.68 -1.85
N LEU A 271 8.18 13.38 -1.56
CA LEU A 271 9.44 12.64 -1.70
C LEU A 271 9.89 12.50 -3.16
N GLU A 272 8.97 12.25 -4.10
CA GLU A 272 9.29 12.19 -5.54
C GLU A 272 9.84 13.51 -6.09
N ARG A 273 9.39 14.64 -5.54
CA ARG A 273 9.84 15.98 -5.93
C ARG A 273 11.12 16.42 -5.21
N THR A 274 11.55 15.67 -4.21
CA THR A 274 12.76 15.98 -3.46
C THR A 274 13.98 15.67 -4.30
N THR A 275 14.88 16.63 -4.48
CA THR A 275 16.15 16.35 -5.17
C THR A 275 17.07 15.51 -4.28
N VAL A 276 17.38 14.29 -4.73
CA VAL A 276 18.35 13.39 -4.09
C VAL A 276 19.38 12.92 -5.11
N THR A 277 20.56 12.56 -4.62
CA THR A 277 21.63 12.01 -5.47
C THR A 277 21.55 10.50 -5.45
N ARG A 278 21.50 9.85 -6.63
CA ARG A 278 21.52 8.39 -6.74
C ARG A 278 22.53 7.73 -5.81
N GLY A 279 22.09 6.76 -5.01
CA GLY A 279 22.92 6.08 -4.00
C GLY A 279 22.85 6.70 -2.61
N THR A 280 22.03 7.74 -2.42
CA THR A 280 21.69 8.28 -1.10
C THR A 280 21.10 7.20 -0.20
N ALA A 281 20.22 6.34 -0.71
CA ALA A 281 19.64 5.21 0.02
C ALA A 281 20.71 4.26 0.56
N VAL A 282 21.77 4.02 -0.20
CA VAL A 282 22.86 3.12 0.22
C VAL A 282 23.67 3.75 1.34
N VAL A 283 24.06 5.02 1.20
CA VAL A 283 24.89 5.71 2.20
C VAL A 283 24.08 5.94 3.48
N VAL A 284 22.92 6.59 3.37
CA VAL A 284 22.09 6.95 4.51
C VAL A 284 21.46 5.71 5.16
N GLY A 285 21.04 4.72 4.36
CA GLY A 285 20.51 3.46 4.89
C GLY A 285 21.51 2.71 5.75
N ARG A 286 22.81 2.71 5.39
CA ARG A 286 23.85 2.09 6.24
C ARG A 286 24.00 2.82 7.56
N GLU A 287 23.96 4.14 7.56
CA GLU A 287 24.00 4.93 8.80
C GLU A 287 22.81 4.63 9.70
N LEU A 288 21.61 4.53 9.12
CA LEU A 288 20.39 4.17 9.84
C LEU A 288 20.48 2.77 10.44
N LEU A 289 20.95 1.79 9.68
CA LEU A 289 21.13 0.42 10.16
C LEU A 289 22.13 0.35 11.32
N ILE A 290 23.26 1.05 11.23
CA ILE A 290 24.25 1.12 12.32
C ILE A 290 23.62 1.72 13.57
N ALA A 291 22.89 2.82 13.45
CA ALA A 291 22.21 3.47 14.57
C ALA A 291 21.15 2.56 15.20
N HIS A 292 20.39 1.83 14.38
CA HIS A 292 19.38 0.87 14.84
C HIS A 292 20.02 -0.28 15.64
N VAL A 293 21.06 -0.92 15.08
CA VAL A 293 21.78 -2.02 15.75
C VAL A 293 22.41 -1.55 17.08
N GLN A 294 22.99 -0.35 17.11
CA GLN A 294 23.53 0.23 18.35
C GLN A 294 22.43 0.42 19.40
N THR A 295 21.26 0.90 18.99
CA THR A 295 20.11 1.09 19.88
C THR A 295 19.61 -0.24 20.46
N GLU A 296 19.46 -1.27 19.61
CA GLU A 296 19.05 -2.62 20.02
C GLU A 296 20.04 -3.28 20.98
N ILE A 297 21.35 -3.12 20.75
CA ILE A 297 22.39 -3.63 21.64
C ILE A 297 22.32 -2.92 23.01
N HIS A 298 22.15 -1.60 23.02
CA HIS A 298 22.02 -0.83 24.26
C HIS A 298 20.74 -1.20 25.05
N ALA A 299 19.61 -1.39 24.35
CA ALA A 299 18.37 -1.85 24.94
C ALA A 299 18.53 -3.26 25.56
N SER A 300 19.10 -4.19 24.80
CA SER A 300 19.36 -5.56 25.26
C SER A 300 20.27 -5.61 26.48
N THR A 301 21.34 -4.80 26.51
CA THR A 301 22.25 -4.69 27.66
C THR A 301 21.54 -4.16 28.91
N THR A 302 20.63 -3.21 28.73
CA THR A 302 19.81 -2.65 29.83
C THR A 302 18.85 -3.69 30.38
N THR A 303 18.17 -4.45 29.53
CA THR A 303 17.25 -5.53 29.91
C THR A 303 17.97 -6.66 30.65
N ILE A 304 19.14 -7.09 30.17
CA ILE A 304 19.97 -8.10 30.85
C ILE A 304 20.42 -7.59 32.23
N SER A 305 20.83 -6.31 32.33
CA SER A 305 21.24 -5.70 33.60
C SER A 305 20.08 -5.56 34.59
N ALA A 306 18.86 -5.27 34.09
CA ALA A 306 17.65 -5.21 34.91
C ALA A 306 17.24 -6.61 35.41
N GLN A 307 17.28 -7.62 34.55
CA GLN A 307 17.01 -9.02 34.93
C GLN A 307 18.05 -9.56 35.93
N ALA A 308 19.34 -9.19 35.78
CA ALA A 308 20.39 -9.54 36.73
C ALA A 308 20.20 -8.91 38.12
N ARG A 309 19.55 -7.74 38.22
CA ARG A 309 19.19 -7.11 39.51
C ARG A 309 17.97 -7.73 40.19
N VAL A 310 17.14 -8.48 39.47
CA VAL A 310 15.89 -9.09 39.98
C VAL A 310 16.10 -10.53 40.46
N VAL A 311 17.30 -11.10 40.33
CA VAL A 311 17.62 -12.37 41.01
C VAL A 311 17.56 -12.13 42.53
N PRO A 312 16.61 -12.72 43.27
CA PRO A 312 16.56 -12.57 44.71
C PRO A 312 17.80 -13.23 45.29
N THR A 313 18.39 -12.57 46.27
CA THR A 313 19.42 -13.11 47.16
C THR A 313 18.98 -14.50 47.62
N ALA A 314 19.52 -15.54 46.99
CA ALA A 314 19.31 -16.92 47.42
C ALA A 314 19.86 -17.00 48.84
N GLN A 315 18.91 -17.09 49.78
CA GLN A 315 19.11 -17.36 51.19
C GLN A 315 20.13 -18.49 51.30
N GLN A 316 21.25 -18.22 51.98
CA GLN A 316 22.26 -19.23 52.31
C GLN A 316 21.58 -20.38 53.08
N VAL A 317 21.17 -21.42 52.37
CA VAL A 317 20.80 -22.70 52.96
C VAL A 317 22.12 -23.39 53.29
N GLY A 318 22.37 -23.57 54.58
CA GLY A 318 23.56 -24.26 55.09
C GLY A 318 23.67 -25.65 54.47
N VAL A 319 24.69 -25.84 53.64
CA VAL A 319 25.08 -27.15 53.13
C VAL A 319 26.00 -27.79 54.17
N GLU A 320 25.44 -28.78 54.86
CA GLU A 320 26.15 -29.72 55.74
C GLU A 320 27.24 -30.47 54.94
N PRO A 321 28.44 -30.69 55.50
CA PRO A 321 29.56 -31.24 54.74
C PRO A 321 29.36 -32.74 54.41
N PRO A 322 29.70 -33.20 53.20
CA PRO A 322 29.60 -34.61 52.84
C PRO A 322 30.72 -35.43 53.51
N MET A 323 30.34 -36.60 54.03
CA MET A 323 31.24 -37.61 54.58
C MET A 323 32.25 -38.13 53.53
N PRO A 324 33.48 -38.48 53.94
CA PRO A 324 34.50 -39.02 53.04
C PRO A 324 34.20 -40.48 52.67
N ILE A 325 34.06 -40.74 51.37
CA ILE A 325 34.02 -42.10 50.81
C ILE A 325 35.46 -42.54 50.51
N ALA A 326 35.84 -43.69 51.07
CA ALA A 326 37.15 -44.31 50.90
C ALA A 326 37.40 -44.79 49.45
N PRO A 327 38.66 -44.86 48.98
CA PRO A 327 38.97 -45.23 47.61
C PRO A 327 38.97 -46.75 47.42
N THR A 328 38.14 -47.23 46.48
CA THR A 328 38.26 -48.58 45.93
C THR A 328 39.26 -48.53 44.77
N VAL A 329 40.40 -49.20 44.96
CA VAL A 329 41.43 -49.43 43.94
C VAL A 329 40.95 -50.53 43.02
N ASP A 330 40.82 -50.24 41.72
CA ASP A 330 40.61 -51.25 40.68
C ASP A 330 41.92 -51.39 39.88
N GLN A 331 42.51 -52.59 39.93
CA GLN A 331 43.71 -52.95 39.17
C GLN A 331 43.31 -53.50 37.79
N PRO A 332 44.06 -53.20 36.71
CA PRO A 332 43.82 -53.78 35.41
C PRO A 332 44.43 -55.19 35.32
N GLN A 333 43.62 -56.22 35.09
CA GLN A 333 44.12 -57.51 34.60
C GLN A 333 44.30 -57.46 33.08
N ILE A 334 45.57 -57.58 32.69
CA ILE A 334 46.03 -57.88 31.34
C ILE A 334 46.06 -59.41 31.21
N GLU A 335 45.33 -59.98 30.27
CA GLU A 335 45.61 -61.32 29.76
C GLU A 335 45.80 -61.31 28.24
N ARG A 336 46.68 -62.23 27.83
CA ARG A 336 47.43 -62.32 26.58
C ARG A 336 46.71 -63.08 25.48
#